data_AF-A0A7W7H2E5-F1
#
_entry.id   AF-A0A7W7H2E5-F1
#
_cell.length_a   1.000
_cell.length_b   1.000
_cell.length_c   1.000
_cell.angle_alpha   90.00
_cell.angle_beta   90.00
_cell.angle_gamma   90.00
#
_symmetry.space_group_name_H-M   'P 1'
#
loop_
_entity.id
_entity.type
_entity.pdbx_description
1 polymer ?
#
loop_
_entity_poly.entity_id
_entity_poly.type
_entity_poly.pdbx_seq_one_letter_code
_entity_poly.pdbx_strand_id
1 'polypeptide(L)'
;MEADARYRQDARLLAQIGEHLAEQLHPVTVRLPARLAAAAAQAWERDEPETAGPESPEQAVVRSFAAAFALLGIAVQESATAGDEVVVTLRPEQVASALVAAELQSDHRFLDRS
;
A
#
# COMPACT_ATOMS: atom_id res chain seq x y z
N MET A 1 -31.24 0.78 -3.15
CA MET A 1 -30.95 -0.33 -2.20
C MET A 1 -30.42 -1.58 -2.90
N GLU A 2 -30.98 -2.00 -4.04
CA GLU A 2 -30.56 -3.22 -4.74
C GLU A 2 -29.13 -3.16 -5.30
N ALA A 3 -28.73 -2.01 -5.86
CA ALA A 3 -27.38 -1.79 -6.38
C ALA A 3 -26.30 -1.83 -5.28
N ASP A 4 -26.59 -1.25 -4.11
CA ASP A 4 -25.64 -1.19 -2.98
C ASP A 4 -25.43 -2.58 -2.34
N ALA A 5 -26.48 -3.40 -2.28
CA ALA A 5 -26.37 -4.80 -1.87
C ALA A 5 -25.58 -5.62 -2.90
N ARG A 6 -25.80 -5.38 -4.20
CA ARG A 6 -25.03 -6.02 -5.28
C ARG A 6 -23.55 -5.67 -5.20
N TYR A 7 -23.20 -4.39 -5.10
CA TYR A 7 -21.80 -3.95 -4.99
C TYR A 7 -21.09 -4.51 -3.76
N ARG A 8 -21.77 -4.60 -2.62
CA ARG A 8 -21.22 -5.28 -1.44
C ARG A 8 -20.99 -6.76 -1.67
N GLN A 9 -21.86 -7.43 -2.43
CA GLN A 9 -21.66 -8.82 -2.78
C GLN A 9 -20.47 -8.99 -3.73
N ASP A 10 -20.36 -8.15 -4.74
CA ASP A 10 -19.25 -8.18 -5.71
C ASP A 10 -17.91 -7.94 -5.00
N ALA A 11 -17.85 -6.98 -4.05
CA ALA A 11 -16.67 -6.74 -3.23
C ALA A 11 -16.26 -7.96 -2.38
N ARG A 12 -17.22 -8.70 -1.83
CA ARG A 12 -16.94 -9.95 -1.08
C ARG A 12 -16.40 -11.05 -1.99
N LEU A 13 -16.95 -11.19 -3.20
CA LEU A 13 -16.47 -12.16 -4.18
C LEU A 13 -15.04 -11.82 -4.63
N LEU A 14 -14.74 -10.55 -4.83
CA LEU A 14 -13.39 -10.10 -5.14
C LEU A 14 -12.40 -10.42 -4.01
N ALA A 15 -12.80 -10.22 -2.75
CA ALA A 15 -11.98 -10.59 -1.59
C ALA A 15 -11.66 -12.10 -1.57
N GLN A 16 -12.65 -12.96 -1.83
CA GLN A 16 -12.44 -14.41 -1.91
C GLN A 16 -11.47 -14.81 -3.03
N ILE A 17 -11.55 -14.15 -4.19
CA ILE A 17 -10.57 -14.34 -5.27
C ILE A 17 -9.18 -13.95 -4.77
N GLY A 18 -9.06 -12.80 -4.09
CA GLY A 18 -7.80 -12.34 -3.50
C GLY A 18 -7.17 -13.35 -2.54
N GLU A 19 -7.96 -13.95 -1.65
CA GLU A 19 -7.50 -15.00 -0.73
C GLU A 19 -6.90 -16.20 -1.47
N HIS A 20 -7.57 -16.69 -2.53
CA HIS A 20 -7.06 -17.80 -3.32
C HIS A 20 -5.79 -17.45 -4.09
N LEU A 21 -5.68 -16.20 -4.58
CA LEU A 21 -4.48 -15.74 -5.30
C LEU A 21 -3.29 -15.57 -4.35
N ALA A 22 -3.51 -15.12 -3.12
CA ALA A 22 -2.44 -14.86 -2.15
C ALA A 22 -1.57 -16.11 -1.87
N GLU A 23 -2.15 -17.30 -1.91
CA GLU A 23 -1.43 -18.58 -1.70
C GLU A 23 -0.56 -19.00 -2.89
N GLN A 24 -0.84 -18.45 -4.08
CA GLN A 24 -0.20 -18.85 -5.34
C GLN A 24 0.91 -17.89 -5.76
N LEU A 25 0.89 -16.67 -5.24
CA LEU A 25 1.80 -15.61 -5.67
C LEU A 25 3.08 -15.62 -4.83
N HIS A 26 4.21 -15.58 -5.51
CA HIS A 26 5.51 -15.44 -4.88
C HIS A 26 5.92 -13.96 -4.78
N PRO A 27 6.75 -13.60 -3.79
CA PRO A 27 7.37 -12.29 -3.75
C PRO A 27 8.11 -11.98 -5.06
N VAL A 28 8.05 -10.72 -5.47
CA VAL A 28 8.68 -10.24 -6.71
C VAL A 28 9.82 -9.30 -6.38
N THR A 29 10.94 -9.45 -7.09
CA THR A 29 12.09 -8.55 -6.96
C THR A 29 11.94 -7.39 -7.93
N VAL A 30 11.95 -6.17 -7.41
CA VAL A 30 11.80 -4.92 -8.16
C VAL A 30 12.94 -3.96 -7.85
N ARG A 31 13.04 -2.88 -8.63
CA ARG A 31 14.01 -1.79 -8.40
C ARG A 31 13.27 -0.53 -8.01
N LEU A 32 13.73 0.12 -6.94
CA LEU A 32 13.20 1.40 -6.47
C LEU A 32 14.31 2.44 -6.48
N PRO A 33 14.02 3.71 -6.83
CA PRO A 33 14.95 4.81 -6.59
C PRO A 33 15.36 4.86 -5.12
N ALA A 34 16.65 5.04 -4.85
CA ALA A 34 17.20 5.06 -3.49
C ALA A 34 16.50 6.07 -2.57
N ARG A 35 16.09 7.22 -3.12
CA ARG A 35 15.31 8.24 -2.38
C ARG A 35 13.96 7.73 -1.87
N LEU A 36 13.26 6.91 -2.65
CA LEU A 36 11.94 6.38 -2.29
C LEU A 36 12.07 5.22 -1.31
N ALA A 37 13.08 4.36 -1.51
CA ALA A 37 13.43 3.31 -0.58
C ALA A 37 13.78 3.89 0.81
N ALA A 38 14.63 4.92 0.85
CA ALA A 38 15.00 5.60 2.09
C ALA A 38 13.78 6.23 2.80
N ALA A 39 12.86 6.84 2.04
CA ALA A 39 11.63 7.41 2.60
C ALA A 39 10.71 6.33 3.21
N ALA A 40 10.61 5.16 2.60
CA ALA A 40 9.84 4.03 3.15
C ALA A 40 10.48 3.50 4.45
N ALA A 41 11.81 3.37 4.48
CA ALA A 41 12.54 2.98 5.69
C ALA A 41 12.33 3.99 6.84
N GLN A 42 12.40 5.29 6.55
CA GLN A 42 12.11 6.34 7.54
C GLN A 42 10.66 6.31 8.04
N ALA A 43 9.70 5.96 7.17
CA ALA A 43 8.30 5.84 7.58
C ALA A 43 8.08 4.68 8.55
N TRP A 44 8.78 3.55 8.37
CA TRP A 44 8.75 2.41 9.29
C TRP A 44 9.33 2.75 10.67
N GLU A 45 10.39 3.56 10.71
CA GLU A 45 11.09 3.93 11.95
C GLU A 45 10.41 5.04 12.75
N ARG A 46 9.37 5.68 12.21
CA ARG A 46 8.73 6.84 12.83
C ARG A 46 7.66 6.42 13.84
N ASP A 47 7.66 7.10 14.99
CA ASP A 47 6.54 7.03 15.93
C ASP A 47 5.30 7.75 15.38
N GLU A 48 4.16 7.07 15.35
CA GLU A 48 2.89 7.66 14.93
C GLU A 48 2.15 8.28 16.14
N PRO A 49 1.63 9.52 15.99
CA PRO A 49 0.83 10.12 17.04
C PRO A 49 -0.50 9.38 17.19
N GLU A 50 -1.01 9.29 18.42
CA GLU A 50 -2.35 8.76 18.65
C GLU A 50 -3.39 9.62 17.92
N THR A 51 -4.16 9.00 17.03
CA THR A 51 -5.32 9.65 16.41
C THR A 51 -6.42 9.88 17.45
N ALA A 52 -6.79 11.14 17.66
CA ALA A 52 -7.91 11.52 18.52
C ALA A 52 -9.23 11.56 17.71
N GLY A 53 -10.14 10.64 18.01
CA GLY A 53 -11.52 10.65 17.51
C GLY A 53 -11.82 9.68 16.36
N PRO A 54 -13.09 9.63 15.90
CA PRO A 54 -13.52 8.74 14.82
C PRO A 54 -12.95 9.19 13.47
N GLU A 55 -12.52 8.21 12.68
CA GLU A 55 -11.95 8.41 11.35
C GLU A 55 -13.05 8.42 10.28
N SER A 56 -12.97 9.33 9.31
CA SER A 56 -13.79 9.30 8.09
C SER A 56 -13.33 8.22 7.11
N PRO A 57 -14.17 7.78 6.15
CA PRO A 57 -13.75 6.80 5.14
C PRO A 57 -12.51 7.22 4.35
N GLU A 58 -12.39 8.50 3.99
CA GLU A 58 -11.25 9.04 3.26
C GLU A 58 -9.97 8.97 4.10
N GLN A 59 -10.05 9.36 5.38
CA GLN A 59 -8.92 9.25 6.31
C GLN A 59 -8.49 7.78 6.48
N ALA A 60 -9.44 6.84 6.56
CA ALA A 60 -9.14 5.41 6.68
C ALA A 60 -8.36 4.87 5.48
N VAL A 61 -8.65 5.33 4.27
CA VAL A 61 -7.89 4.96 3.08
C VAL A 61 -6.48 5.56 3.12
N VAL A 62 -6.34 6.84 3.46
CA VAL A 62 -5.03 7.52 3.58
C VAL A 62 -4.16 6.85 4.64
N ARG A 63 -4.72 6.52 5.81
CA ARG A 63 -4.02 5.79 6.86
C ARG A 63 -3.61 4.39 6.41
N SER A 64 -4.47 3.70 5.67
CA SER A 64 -4.14 2.40 5.08
C SER A 64 -2.95 2.49 4.11
N PHE A 65 -2.85 3.55 3.31
CA PHE A 65 -1.67 3.78 2.46
C PHE A 65 -0.42 4.17 3.25
N ALA A 66 -0.54 4.96 4.31
CA ALA A 66 0.58 5.27 5.19
C ALA A 66 1.15 3.98 5.82
N ALA A 67 0.27 3.10 6.30
CA ALA A 67 0.66 1.79 6.85
C ALA A 67 1.32 0.90 5.79
N ALA A 68 0.74 0.81 4.58
CA ALA A 68 1.33 0.05 3.48
C ALA A 68 2.72 0.59 3.09
N PHE A 69 2.90 1.91 3.08
CA PHE A 69 4.18 2.56 2.80
C PHE A 69 5.23 2.26 3.88
N ALA A 70 4.86 2.30 5.17
CA ALA A 70 5.74 1.90 6.25
C ALA A 70 6.12 0.42 6.17
N LEU A 71 5.20 -0.47 5.79
CA LEU A 71 5.49 -1.89 5.60
C LEU A 71 6.46 -2.17 4.44
N LEU A 72 6.57 -1.29 3.44
CA LEU A 72 7.65 -1.37 2.44
C LEU A 72 9.02 -1.14 3.06
N GLY A 73 9.10 -0.31 4.12
CA GLY A 73 10.34 -0.01 4.83
C GLY A 73 11.04 -1.23 5.39
N ILE A 74 10.28 -2.23 5.87
CA ILE A 74 10.83 -3.52 6.34
C ILE A 74 11.58 -4.21 5.21
N ALA A 75 10.95 -4.35 4.04
CA ALA A 75 11.57 -5.02 2.89
C ALA A 75 12.80 -4.25 2.38
N VAL A 76 12.77 -2.92 2.46
CA VAL A 76 13.90 -2.07 2.11
C VAL A 76 15.08 -2.25 3.07
N GLN A 77 14.85 -2.36 4.38
CA GLN A 77 15.91 -2.54 5.38
C GLN A 77 16.68 -3.86 5.17
N GLU A 78 16.04 -4.88 4.61
CA GLU A 78 16.66 -6.17 4.26
C GLU A 78 17.37 -6.16 2.89
N SER A 79 17.28 -5.05 2.14
CA SER A 79 17.73 -4.96 0.76
C SER A 79 19.12 -4.35 0.60
N ALA A 80 19.82 -4.75 -0.47
CA ALA A 80 21.11 -4.16 -0.82
C ALA A 80 20.94 -2.95 -1.74
N THR A 81 21.73 -1.89 -1.50
CA THR A 81 21.81 -0.73 -2.40
C THR A 81 22.66 -1.07 -3.62
N ALA A 82 22.21 -0.66 -4.80
CA ALA A 82 22.90 -0.87 -6.08
C ALA A 82 22.96 0.47 -6.86
N GLY A 83 23.86 1.37 -6.45
CA GLY A 83 23.97 2.71 -7.02
C GLY A 83 22.79 3.60 -6.60
N ASP A 84 22.13 4.24 -7.56
CA ASP A 84 20.98 5.14 -7.32
C ASP A 84 19.65 4.38 -7.12
N GLU A 85 19.69 3.05 -7.14
CA GLU A 85 18.54 2.18 -6.97
C GLU A 85 18.77 1.14 -5.88
N VAL A 86 17.68 0.68 -5.28
CA VAL A 86 17.66 -0.41 -4.30
C VAL A 86 16.87 -1.56 -4.91
N VAL A 87 17.46 -2.76 -4.88
CA VAL A 87 16.80 -3.99 -5.33
C VAL A 87 16.05 -4.57 -4.15
N VAL A 88 14.72 -4.57 -4.21
CA VAL A 88 13.84 -4.96 -3.10
C VAL A 88 12.96 -6.12 -3.51
N THR A 89 12.83 -7.11 -2.64
CA THR A 89 11.86 -8.20 -2.80
C THR A 89 10.58 -7.83 -2.04
N LEU A 90 9.49 -7.65 -2.78
CA LEU A 90 8.19 -7.25 -2.24
C LEU A 90 7.18 -8.38 -2.35
N ARG A 91 6.34 -8.50 -1.32
CA ARG A 91 5.18 -9.40 -1.36
C ARG A 91 4.10 -8.82 -2.29
N PRO A 92 3.26 -9.67 -2.91
CA PRO A 92 2.26 -9.21 -3.89
C PRO A 92 1.32 -8.11 -3.37
N GLU A 93 0.92 -8.17 -2.11
CA GLU A 93 0.04 -7.18 -1.49
C GLU A 93 0.72 -5.82 -1.28
N GLN A 94 2.04 -5.79 -1.08
CA GLN A 94 2.83 -4.56 -1.01
C GLN A 94 2.89 -3.88 -2.38
N VAL A 95 3.11 -4.68 -3.44
CA VAL A 95 3.08 -4.20 -4.82
C VAL A 95 1.69 -3.67 -5.18
N ALA A 96 0.64 -4.45 -4.90
CA ALA A 96 -0.74 -4.06 -5.19
C ALA A 96 -1.12 -2.76 -4.48
N SER A 97 -0.75 -2.59 -3.20
CA SER A 97 -1.05 -1.37 -2.46
C SER A 97 -0.38 -0.13 -3.06
N ALA A 98 0.88 -0.24 -3.50
CA ALA A 98 1.60 0.85 -4.15
C ALA A 98 0.97 1.23 -5.51
N LEU A 99 0.54 0.23 -6.28
CA LEU A 99 -0.14 0.46 -7.57
C LEU A 99 -1.51 1.12 -7.39
N VAL A 100 -2.33 0.64 -6.43
CA VAL A 100 -3.64 1.24 -6.11
C VAL A 100 -3.47 2.69 -5.64
N ALA A 101 -2.46 2.99 -4.82
CA ALA A 101 -2.18 4.36 -4.40
C ALA A 101 -1.83 5.27 -5.61
N ALA A 102 -1.06 4.77 -6.57
CA ALA A 102 -0.72 5.49 -7.79
C ALA A 102 -1.94 5.71 -8.72
N GLU A 103 -2.83 4.72 -8.83
CA GLU A 103 -4.09 4.84 -9.59
C GLU A 103 -5.00 5.91 -8.97
N LEU A 104 -5.20 5.86 -7.65
CA LEU A 104 -6.03 6.84 -6.94
C LEU A 104 -5.42 8.25 -6.92
N GLN A 105 -4.10 8.39 -7.00
CA GLN A 105 -3.46 9.70 -7.20
C GLN A 105 -3.78 10.27 -8.59
N SER A 106 -3.74 9.41 -9.62
CA SER A 106 -3.95 9.81 -11.01
C SER A 106 -5.39 10.25 -11.26
N ASP A 107 -6.34 9.65 -10.54
CA ASP A 107 -7.69 10.18 -10.39
C ASP A 107 -7.63 11.41 -9.46
N HIS A 108 -7.37 12.61 -10.02
CA HIS A 108 -7.14 13.95 -9.41
C HIS A 108 -8.14 14.45 -8.32
N ARG A 109 -8.57 13.60 -7.40
CA ARG A 109 -9.57 13.86 -6.36
C ARG A 109 -9.16 13.30 -5.01
N PHE A 110 -8.24 12.34 -4.93
CA PHE A 110 -8.05 11.55 -3.71
C PHE A 110 -6.87 12.00 -2.82
N LEU A 111 -5.73 12.41 -3.37
CA LEU A 111 -4.54 12.79 -2.58
C LEU A 111 -4.22 14.29 -2.53
N ASP A 112 -4.78 15.10 -3.44
CA ASP A 112 -4.51 16.54 -3.55
C ASP A 112 -5.42 17.45 -2.70
N ARG A 113 -6.25 16.87 -1.82
CA ARG A 113 -7.11 17.63 -0.89
C ARG A 113 -6.47 17.73 0.49
N SER A 114 -5.34 18.43 0.56
CA SER A 114 -4.75 18.91 1.82
C SER A 114 -5.15 20.35 2.10
#